data_AF-A0A553EPB5-F1
#
_entry.id   AF-A0A553EPB5-F1
#
_cell.length_a   1.000
_cell.length_b   1.000
_cell.length_c   1.000
_cell.angle_alpha   90.00
_cell.angle_beta   90.00
_cell.angle_gamma   90.00
#
_symmetry.space_group_name_H-M   'P 1'
#
loop_
_entity.id
_entity.type
_entity.pdbx_description
1 polymer ?
#
loop_
_entity_poly.entity_id
_entity_poly.type
_entity_poly.pdbx_seq_one_letter_code
_entity_poly.pdbx_strand_id
1 'polypeptide(L)'
;MEIRSFGENAAPKLLDERNIEGYAIVFERESRVMYDLEKKRFFIEIIKSGAVSEELLRSCDVKALLEHNKQRLLARSNNGTGSLSLCLDDYGCMYRFASPNTQDGNYAIEMIQRGDLFGSSFAYITDEKRNVEYSQRDGLLIRTVTKIDKIFDVSIVSDPAYFGTDVTLRSLEIHLQPAKSDNYQIEIEKLRTQI
;
A
#
# COMPACT_ATOMS: atom_id res chain seq x y z
N MET A 1 -7.98 -8.97 -4.75
CA MET A 1 -6.61 -8.66 -4.31
C MET A 1 -6.54 -7.17 -4.15
N GLU A 2 -6.16 -6.73 -2.97
CA GLU A 2 -6.13 -5.33 -2.57
C GLU A 2 -4.68 -4.84 -2.67
N ILE A 3 -4.45 -3.65 -3.23
CA ILE A 3 -3.12 -3.02 -3.36
C ILE A 3 -3.08 -1.74 -2.51
N ARG A 4 -1.98 -1.49 -1.80
CA ARG A 4 -1.82 -0.37 -0.84
C ARG A 4 -0.39 0.16 -0.84
N SER A 5 -0.19 1.48 -0.86
CA SER A 5 1.15 2.05 -1.04
C SER A 5 1.52 3.27 -0.16
N PHE A 6 2.68 3.29 0.50
CA PHE A 6 3.17 4.32 1.44
C PHE A 6 4.37 5.13 0.89
N GLY A 7 4.47 6.45 1.15
CA GLY A 7 5.49 7.32 0.52
C GLY A 7 6.49 8.09 1.42
N GLU A 8 6.37 8.11 2.75
CA GLU A 8 7.30 8.88 3.63
C GLU A 8 8.35 7.98 4.33
N ASN A 9 8.17 7.68 5.62
CA ASN A 9 9.08 6.83 6.39
C ASN A 9 9.11 5.37 5.90
N ALA A 10 8.10 4.97 5.14
CA ALA A 10 7.99 3.66 4.52
C ALA A 10 8.65 3.57 3.14
N ALA A 11 9.09 4.71 2.57
CA ALA A 11 9.69 4.78 1.26
C ALA A 11 10.88 3.81 1.12
N PRO A 12 11.10 3.23 -0.07
CA PRO A 12 12.31 2.49 -0.37
C PRO A 12 13.55 3.38 -0.20
N LYS A 13 14.59 2.83 0.40
CA LYS A 13 15.89 3.48 0.61
C LYS A 13 17.02 2.53 0.29
N LEU A 14 18.14 3.11 -0.13
CA LEU A 14 19.40 2.39 -0.23
C LEU A 14 20.11 2.41 1.12
N LEU A 15 20.43 1.22 1.62
CA LEU A 15 21.27 1.02 2.81
C LEU A 15 22.76 1.14 2.48
N ASP A 16 23.12 0.61 1.31
CA ASP A 16 24.44 0.70 0.69
C ASP A 16 24.26 0.72 -0.83
N GLU A 17 25.31 0.45 -1.60
CA GLU A 17 25.27 0.54 -3.07
C GLU A 17 24.12 -0.24 -3.73
N ARG A 18 23.67 -1.37 -3.14
CA ARG A 18 22.66 -2.22 -3.78
C ARG A 18 21.62 -2.79 -2.83
N ASN A 19 21.77 -2.67 -1.53
CA ASN A 19 20.75 -3.14 -0.59
C ASN A 19 19.61 -2.13 -0.50
N ILE A 20 18.41 -2.56 -0.87
CA ILE A 20 17.18 -1.78 -0.77
C ILE A 20 16.40 -2.25 0.45
N GLU A 21 15.90 -1.31 1.25
CA GLU A 21 14.92 -1.56 2.30
C GLU A 21 13.73 -0.60 2.21
N GLY A 22 12.61 -0.98 2.80
CA GLY A 22 11.46 -0.10 3.00
C GLY A 22 10.40 -0.80 3.83
N TYR A 23 9.27 -0.14 4.07
CA TYR A 23 8.13 -0.76 4.74
C TYR A 23 7.01 -0.99 3.75
N ALA A 24 6.67 -2.27 3.56
CA ALA A 24 5.55 -2.67 2.72
C ALA A 24 4.22 -2.32 3.37
N ILE A 25 4.14 -2.49 4.70
CA ILE A 25 2.95 -2.29 5.50
C ILE A 25 3.35 -1.41 6.69
N VAL A 26 2.55 -0.40 7.01
CA VAL A 26 2.71 0.40 8.23
C VAL A 26 1.52 0.16 9.15
N PHE A 27 1.79 -0.08 10.42
CA PHE A 27 0.76 -0.41 11.41
C PHE A 27 0.22 0.83 12.12
N GLU A 28 -1.05 0.74 12.54
CA GLU A 28 -1.73 1.73 13.40
C GLU A 28 -1.76 3.15 12.81
N ARG A 29 -1.59 3.26 11.48
CA ARG A 29 -1.66 4.53 10.77
C ARG A 29 -2.82 4.53 9.80
N GLU A 30 -3.45 5.68 9.71
CA GLU A 30 -4.49 5.93 8.75
C GLU A 30 -3.91 6.07 7.36
N SER A 31 -4.61 5.46 6.41
CA SER A 31 -4.42 5.76 5.01
C SER A 31 -4.94 7.14 4.66
N ARG A 32 -4.59 7.56 3.44
CA ARG A 32 -5.39 8.55 2.72
C ARG A 32 -6.83 8.11 2.58
N VAL A 33 -7.69 9.07 2.27
CA VAL A 33 -9.00 8.76 1.72
C VAL A 33 -8.81 8.00 0.41
N MET A 34 -9.25 6.74 0.41
CA MET A 34 -9.26 5.84 -0.73
C MET A 34 -10.68 5.74 -1.27
N TYR A 35 -10.82 5.38 -2.55
CA TYR A 35 -12.11 5.11 -3.17
C TYR A 35 -12.22 3.63 -3.53
N ASP A 36 -13.20 2.95 -2.94
CA ASP A 36 -13.58 1.60 -3.33
C ASP A 36 -14.46 1.70 -4.59
N LEU A 37 -13.92 1.26 -5.74
CA LEU A 37 -14.63 1.29 -7.02
C LEU A 37 -15.85 0.37 -7.06
N GLU A 38 -15.78 -0.78 -6.37
CA GLU A 38 -16.82 -1.80 -6.38
C GLU A 38 -17.99 -1.38 -5.48
N LYS A 39 -17.67 -0.95 -4.26
CA LYS A 39 -18.66 -0.47 -3.28
C LYS A 39 -19.02 1.00 -3.47
N LYS A 40 -18.37 1.68 -4.43
CA LYS A 40 -18.51 3.09 -4.78
C LYS A 40 -18.57 4.01 -3.56
N ARG A 41 -17.59 3.88 -2.67
CA ARG A 41 -17.54 4.63 -1.40
C ARG A 41 -16.12 5.02 -1.03
N PHE A 42 -15.99 6.15 -0.34
CA PHE A 42 -14.72 6.58 0.21
C PHE A 42 -14.46 5.95 1.58
N PHE A 43 -13.21 5.62 1.86
CA PHE A 43 -12.81 5.08 3.16
C PHE A 43 -11.36 5.43 3.50
N ILE A 44 -11.04 5.46 4.79
CA ILE A 44 -9.68 5.38 5.32
C ILE A 44 -9.45 3.96 5.80
N GLU A 45 -8.26 3.44 5.60
CA GLU A 45 -7.82 2.14 6.08
C GLU A 45 -6.82 2.28 7.23
N ILE A 46 -6.92 1.37 8.19
CA ILE A 46 -5.92 1.19 9.24
C ILE A 46 -5.56 -0.30 9.28
N ILE A 47 -4.27 -0.62 9.18
CA ILE A 47 -3.77 -1.99 9.39
C ILE A 47 -3.33 -2.10 10.85
N LYS A 48 -3.92 -3.03 11.61
CA LYS A 48 -3.53 -3.25 13.01
C LYS A 48 -2.15 -3.89 13.12
N SER A 49 -1.41 -3.63 14.19
CA SER A 49 -0.09 -4.23 14.43
C SER A 49 -0.11 -5.76 14.53
N GLY A 50 -1.24 -6.34 14.92
CA GLY A 50 -1.47 -7.79 14.91
C GLY A 50 -1.97 -8.37 13.59
N ALA A 51 -2.14 -7.54 12.55
CA ALA A 51 -2.77 -8.00 11.31
C ALA A 51 -1.86 -8.91 10.47
N VAL A 52 -0.55 -8.80 10.66
CA VAL A 52 0.47 -9.62 9.99
C VAL A 52 1.22 -10.41 11.06
N SER A 53 1.44 -11.70 10.83
CA SER A 53 2.21 -12.56 11.72
C SER A 53 3.42 -13.18 11.01
N GLU A 54 4.42 -13.59 11.79
CA GLU A 54 5.56 -14.36 11.29
C GLU A 54 5.12 -15.65 10.56
N GLU A 55 4.07 -16.32 11.06
CA GLU A 55 3.49 -17.51 10.43
C GLU A 55 2.88 -17.19 9.06
N LEU A 56 2.19 -16.06 8.94
CA LEU A 56 1.67 -15.59 7.66
C LEU A 56 2.81 -15.35 6.66
N LEU A 57 3.87 -14.66 7.07
CA LEU A 57 5.02 -14.39 6.20
C LEU A 57 5.71 -15.69 5.75
N ARG A 58 5.83 -16.67 6.65
CA ARG A 58 6.42 -17.99 6.37
C ARG A 58 5.53 -18.94 5.58
N SER A 59 4.26 -18.63 5.39
CA SER A 59 3.34 -19.44 4.57
C SER A 59 3.05 -18.83 3.20
N CYS A 60 3.54 -17.61 2.94
CA CYS A 60 3.29 -16.89 1.69
C CYS A 60 4.45 -17.02 0.69
N ASP A 61 4.10 -16.91 -0.59
CA ASP A 61 5.04 -16.68 -1.70
C ASP A 61 5.03 -15.19 -2.08
N VAL A 62 5.87 -14.40 -1.42
CA VAL A 62 5.94 -12.94 -1.54
C VAL A 62 7.03 -12.53 -2.52
N LYS A 63 6.69 -11.71 -3.50
CA LYS A 63 7.63 -11.16 -4.49
C LYS A 63 7.91 -9.69 -4.19
N ALA A 64 9.15 -9.24 -4.36
CA ALA A 64 9.48 -7.83 -4.44
C ALA A 64 9.46 -7.42 -5.91
N LEU A 65 8.55 -6.49 -6.28
CA LEU A 65 8.30 -6.07 -7.66
C LEU A 65 8.55 -4.57 -7.85
N LEU A 66 8.60 -4.16 -9.11
CA LEU A 66 8.39 -2.76 -9.51
C LEU A 66 6.97 -2.59 -10.02
N GLU A 67 6.24 -1.59 -9.51
CA GLU A 67 4.90 -1.22 -9.96
C GLU A 67 3.88 -2.37 -9.99
N HIS A 68 3.98 -3.33 -9.06
CA HIS A 68 3.23 -4.59 -9.03
C HIS A 68 3.33 -5.42 -10.31
N ASN A 69 4.28 -5.10 -11.20
CA ASN A 69 4.47 -5.81 -12.45
C ASN A 69 5.25 -7.08 -12.18
N LYS A 70 4.57 -8.23 -12.30
CA LYS A 70 5.15 -9.57 -12.10
C LYS A 70 6.31 -9.90 -13.05
N GLN A 71 6.46 -9.18 -14.16
CA GLN A 71 7.58 -9.32 -15.07
C GLN A 71 8.84 -8.58 -14.59
N ARG A 72 8.71 -7.67 -13.62
CA ARG A 72 9.78 -6.83 -13.07
C ARG A 72 10.14 -7.28 -11.65
N LEU A 73 10.59 -8.53 -11.53
CA LEU A 73 10.92 -9.18 -10.26
C LEU A 73 12.31 -8.75 -9.77
N LEU A 74 12.38 -8.26 -8.52
CA LEU A 74 13.62 -7.86 -7.86
C LEU A 74 14.11 -8.91 -6.87
N ALA A 75 13.21 -9.43 -6.04
CA ALA A 75 13.52 -10.44 -5.03
C ALA A 75 12.29 -11.29 -4.71
N ARG A 76 12.48 -12.39 -3.97
CA ARG A 76 11.38 -13.29 -3.60
C ARG A 76 11.63 -13.94 -2.25
N SER A 77 10.58 -14.05 -1.45
CA SER A 77 10.50 -14.87 -0.25
C SER A 77 9.43 -15.92 -0.48
N ASN A 78 9.84 -17.18 -0.59
CA ASN A 78 8.94 -18.30 -0.78
C ASN A 78 8.91 -19.12 0.51
N ASN A 79 7.79 -19.05 1.24
CA ASN A 79 7.63 -19.65 2.55
C ASN A 79 8.73 -19.22 3.54
N GLY A 80 9.01 -17.91 3.59
CA GLY A 80 10.02 -17.32 4.47
C GLY A 80 11.48 -17.52 4.03
N THR A 81 11.74 -18.11 2.86
CA THR A 81 13.11 -18.35 2.35
C THR A 81 13.30 -17.73 0.97
N GLY A 82 14.42 -17.04 0.75
CA GLY A 82 14.80 -16.53 -0.56
C GLY A 82 15.68 -15.29 -0.50
N SER A 83 15.68 -14.50 -1.58
CA SER A 83 16.45 -13.25 -1.69
C SER A 83 15.77 -12.04 -1.04
N LEU A 84 14.50 -12.18 -0.66
CA LEU A 84 13.73 -11.15 0.05
C LEU A 84 13.63 -11.50 1.54
N SER A 85 14.09 -10.60 2.38
CA SER A 85 13.85 -10.64 3.82
C SER A 85 12.60 -9.82 4.15
N LEU A 86 11.71 -10.37 4.97
CA LEU A 86 10.55 -9.69 5.53
C LEU A 86 10.67 -9.78 7.05
N CYS A 87 10.51 -8.65 7.75
CA CYS A 87 10.62 -8.59 9.20
C CYS A 87 9.53 -7.71 9.77
N LEU A 88 8.96 -8.12 10.90
CA LEU A 88 7.97 -7.34 11.64
C LEU A 88 8.66 -6.56 12.76
N ASP A 89 8.32 -5.29 12.88
CA ASP A 89 8.65 -4.46 14.03
C ASP A 89 7.42 -3.65 14.48
N ASP A 90 7.59 -2.80 15.50
CA ASP A 90 6.51 -1.96 16.04
C ASP A 90 5.95 -0.97 15.02
N TYR A 91 6.72 -0.64 13.97
CA TYR A 91 6.32 0.28 12.93
C TYR A 91 5.52 -0.41 11.82
N GLY A 92 5.91 -1.63 11.43
CA GLY A 92 5.33 -2.26 10.24
C GLY A 92 5.96 -3.59 9.83
N CYS A 93 5.64 -3.98 8.59
CA CYS A 93 6.33 -5.06 7.88
C CYS A 93 7.40 -4.46 6.96
N MET A 94 8.65 -4.57 7.39
CA MET A 94 9.83 -4.15 6.62
C MET A 94 10.18 -5.21 5.57
N TYR A 95 10.56 -4.77 4.38
CA TYR A 95 11.23 -5.61 3.39
C TYR A 95 12.68 -5.17 3.21
N ARG A 96 13.56 -6.12 2.91
CA ARG A 96 14.96 -5.87 2.57
C ARG A 96 15.50 -6.89 1.59
N PHE A 97 16.26 -6.45 0.59
CA PHE A 97 16.94 -7.34 -0.35
C PHE A 97 18.13 -6.65 -1.02
N ALA A 98 19.10 -7.44 -1.47
CA ALA A 98 20.13 -6.99 -2.39
C ALA A 98 19.53 -6.90 -3.79
N SER A 99 19.52 -5.71 -4.38
CA SER A 99 19.01 -5.49 -5.73
C SER A 99 19.78 -6.33 -6.74
N PRO A 100 19.09 -7.16 -7.56
CA PRO A 100 19.74 -8.09 -8.47
C PRO A 100 20.55 -7.33 -9.52
N ASN A 101 21.61 -7.93 -10.05
CA ASN A 101 22.37 -7.34 -11.15
C ASN A 101 21.67 -7.58 -12.49
N THR A 102 20.51 -6.96 -12.66
CA THR A 102 19.66 -7.02 -13.87
C THR A 102 19.30 -5.61 -14.31
N GLN A 103 18.69 -5.48 -15.49
CA GLN A 103 18.18 -4.19 -15.97
C GLN A 103 17.19 -3.57 -14.97
N ASP A 104 16.24 -4.34 -14.43
CA ASP A 104 15.29 -3.85 -13.44
C ASP A 104 15.94 -3.54 -12.08
N GLY A 105 16.92 -4.33 -11.64
CA GLY A 105 17.63 -4.05 -10.39
C GLY A 105 18.47 -2.77 -10.45
N ASN A 106 19.14 -2.52 -11.58
CA ASN A 106 19.87 -1.28 -11.83
C ASN A 106 18.92 -0.08 -11.99
N TYR A 107 17.80 -0.27 -12.69
CA TYR A 107 16.74 0.73 -12.80
C TYR A 107 16.19 1.11 -11.42
N ALA A 108 15.90 0.13 -10.56
CA ALA A 108 15.36 0.38 -9.22
C ALA A 108 16.32 1.25 -8.40
N ILE A 109 17.61 0.92 -8.37
CA ILE A 109 18.64 1.70 -7.65
C ILE A 109 18.66 3.15 -8.14
N GLU A 110 18.78 3.37 -9.44
CA GLU A 110 18.87 4.71 -10.04
C GLU A 110 17.62 5.55 -9.72
N MET A 111 16.43 4.97 -9.91
CA MET A 111 15.18 5.70 -9.72
C MET A 111 14.88 5.97 -8.24
N ILE A 112 15.32 5.09 -7.32
CA ILE A 112 15.26 5.37 -5.87
C ILE A 112 16.22 6.51 -5.51
N GLN A 113 17.46 6.49 -6.02
CA GLN A 113 18.46 7.54 -5.75
C GLN A 113 18.00 8.91 -6.23
N ARG A 114 17.35 8.97 -7.40
CA ARG A 114 16.77 10.19 -7.94
C ARG A 114 15.51 10.65 -7.22
N GLY A 115 14.89 9.77 -6.43
CA GLY A 115 13.61 10.01 -5.76
C GLY A 115 12.40 9.85 -6.68
N ASP A 116 12.57 9.27 -7.86
CA ASP A 116 11.47 8.99 -8.80
C ASP A 116 10.63 7.78 -8.35
N LEU A 117 11.29 6.77 -7.73
CA LEU A 117 10.63 5.68 -7.02
C LEU A 117 10.74 5.92 -5.52
N PHE A 118 9.71 6.52 -4.93
CA PHE A 118 9.70 6.94 -3.53
C PHE A 118 8.60 6.27 -2.70
N GLY A 119 7.83 5.36 -3.29
CA GLY A 119 6.76 4.63 -2.63
C GLY A 119 7.07 3.15 -2.40
N SER A 120 6.56 2.61 -1.31
CA SER A 120 6.45 1.17 -1.06
C SER A 120 4.99 0.76 -1.18
N SER A 121 4.70 -0.47 -1.57
CA SER A 121 3.34 -0.98 -1.71
C SER A 121 3.27 -2.46 -1.40
N PHE A 122 2.07 -2.99 -1.18
CA PHE A 122 1.84 -4.41 -1.02
C PHE A 122 0.49 -4.85 -1.57
N ALA A 123 0.43 -6.11 -2.00
CA ALA A 123 -0.79 -6.75 -2.45
C ALA A 123 -1.20 -7.87 -1.49
N TYR A 124 -2.46 -7.88 -1.06
CA TYR A 124 -2.97 -8.84 -0.09
C TYR A 124 -4.43 -9.24 -0.32
N ILE A 125 -4.88 -10.22 0.45
CA ILE A 125 -6.31 -10.53 0.66
C ILE A 125 -6.60 -10.71 2.15
N THR A 126 -7.83 -10.40 2.53
CA THR A 126 -8.36 -10.67 3.86
C THR A 126 -9.87 -10.97 3.80
N ASP A 127 -10.37 -11.77 4.74
CA ASP A 127 -11.79 -12.03 4.95
C ASP A 127 -12.49 -10.78 5.54
N GLU A 128 -13.24 -10.09 4.68
CA GLU A 128 -14.00 -8.88 5.01
C GLU A 128 -15.00 -9.01 6.16
N LYS A 129 -15.46 -10.23 6.47
CA LYS A 129 -16.47 -10.44 7.54
C LYS A 129 -15.81 -10.74 8.88
N ARG A 130 -14.64 -11.38 8.87
CA ARG A 130 -13.98 -11.90 10.08
C ARG A 130 -12.82 -11.04 10.54
N ASN A 131 -12.10 -10.44 9.59
CA ASN A 131 -10.81 -9.82 9.81
C ASN A 131 -10.83 -8.30 9.59
N VAL A 132 -12.00 -7.72 9.36
CA VAL A 132 -12.17 -6.30 9.09
C VAL A 132 -13.30 -5.75 9.96
N GLU A 133 -13.00 -4.66 10.65
CA GLU A 133 -13.96 -3.88 11.41
C GLU A 133 -14.25 -2.57 10.68
N TYR A 134 -15.52 -2.17 10.68
CA TYR A 134 -15.96 -0.94 10.06
C TYR A 134 -16.48 0.02 11.11
N SER A 135 -16.01 1.26 11.07
CA SER A 135 -16.56 2.36 11.86
C SER A 135 -16.75 3.59 10.98
N GLN A 136 -17.38 4.63 11.51
CA GLN A 136 -17.50 5.92 10.82
C GLN A 136 -16.90 7.01 11.69
N ARG A 137 -16.21 7.94 11.04
CA ARG A 137 -15.69 9.17 11.66
C ARG A 137 -15.80 10.31 10.66
N ASP A 138 -16.46 11.40 11.06
CA ASP A 138 -16.64 12.61 10.25
C ASP A 138 -17.25 12.34 8.86
N GLY A 139 -18.23 11.44 8.78
CA GLY A 139 -18.89 11.05 7.54
C GLY A 139 -18.05 10.14 6.63
N LEU A 140 -16.83 9.78 7.06
CA LEU A 140 -15.96 8.86 6.33
C LEU A 140 -15.97 7.47 6.96
N LEU A 141 -15.99 6.44 6.11
CA LEU A 141 -15.85 5.06 6.55
C LEU A 141 -14.40 4.78 6.95
N ILE A 142 -14.21 4.19 8.13
CA ILE A 142 -12.91 3.67 8.57
C ILE A 142 -12.95 2.14 8.46
N ARG A 143 -12.06 1.58 7.65
CA ARG A 143 -11.83 0.14 7.45
C ARG A 143 -10.61 -0.28 8.26
N THR A 144 -10.83 -0.95 9.38
CA THR A 144 -9.75 -1.44 10.25
C THR A 144 -9.49 -2.91 9.94
N VAL A 145 -8.34 -3.21 9.34
CA VAL A 145 -7.92 -4.58 9.04
C VAL A 145 -7.22 -5.16 10.27
N THR A 146 -7.86 -6.14 10.90
CA THR A 146 -7.35 -6.79 12.12
C THR A 146 -6.54 -8.05 11.83
N LYS A 147 -6.68 -8.63 10.63
CA LYS A 147 -5.89 -9.77 10.16
C LYS A 147 -5.77 -9.77 8.63
N ILE A 148 -4.64 -10.25 8.11
CA ILE A 148 -4.40 -10.51 6.69
C ILE A 148 -4.30 -12.02 6.48
N ASP A 149 -4.94 -12.53 5.43
CA ASP A 149 -4.95 -13.98 5.15
C ASP A 149 -3.84 -14.40 4.18
N LYS A 150 -3.42 -13.49 3.29
CA LYS A 150 -2.32 -13.75 2.35
C LYS A 150 -1.70 -12.47 1.82
N ILE A 151 -0.38 -12.48 1.68
CA ILE A 151 0.40 -11.43 1.00
C ILE A 151 0.99 -12.04 -0.28
N PHE A 152 0.91 -11.30 -1.39
CA PHE A 152 1.36 -11.76 -2.71
C PHE A 152 2.66 -11.08 -3.14
N ASP A 153 2.75 -9.78 -2.92
CA ASP A 153 3.91 -9.01 -3.26
C ASP A 153 4.05 -7.78 -2.37
N VAL A 154 5.30 -7.32 -2.31
CA VAL A 154 5.69 -5.99 -1.91
C VAL A 154 6.23 -5.31 -3.17
N SER A 155 5.98 -4.03 -3.36
CA SER A 155 6.37 -3.35 -4.58
C SER A 155 6.96 -1.99 -4.29
N ILE A 156 8.00 -1.65 -5.03
CA ILE A 156 8.50 -0.29 -5.12
C ILE A 156 7.68 0.41 -6.21
N VAL A 157 7.17 1.61 -5.91
CA VAL A 157 6.23 2.34 -6.77
C VAL A 157 6.57 3.82 -6.87
N SER A 158 6.29 4.41 -8.02
CA SER A 158 6.42 5.85 -8.28
C SER A 158 5.19 6.62 -7.79
N ASP A 159 4.01 6.01 -7.85
CA ASP A 159 2.76 6.64 -7.44
C ASP A 159 2.18 5.94 -6.21
N PRO A 160 2.72 6.16 -4.99
CA PRO A 160 2.12 5.60 -3.81
C PRO A 160 0.77 6.28 -3.52
N ALA A 161 -0.25 5.50 -3.20
CA ALA A 161 -1.54 6.01 -2.74
C ALA A 161 -1.41 6.98 -1.55
N TYR A 162 -0.31 6.94 -0.78
CA TYR A 162 -0.02 7.82 0.35
C TYR A 162 1.15 8.80 0.04
N PHE A 163 0.93 9.81 -0.82
CA PHE A 163 1.84 10.99 -0.97
C PHE A 163 1.30 12.39 -0.54
N GLY A 164 1.84 13.00 0.52
CA GLY A 164 1.33 14.13 1.32
C GLY A 164 0.88 15.40 0.55
N THR A 165 -0.18 15.27 -0.22
CA THR A 165 -1.01 16.36 -0.70
C THR A 165 -2.40 16.06 -0.19
N ASP A 166 -3.00 17.04 0.49
CA ASP A 166 -4.44 17.05 0.70
C ASP A 166 -5.08 16.74 -0.64
N VAL A 167 -5.69 15.56 -0.78
CA VAL A 167 -6.70 15.35 -1.80
C VAL A 167 -7.86 16.22 -1.35
N THR A 168 -7.71 17.53 -1.57
CA THR A 168 -8.83 18.45 -1.53
C THR A 168 -9.84 17.84 -2.48
N LEU A 169 -11.06 17.63 -2.02
CA LEU A 169 -12.17 17.00 -2.75
C LEU A 169 -12.35 17.51 -4.20
N ARG A 170 -11.76 18.68 -4.52
CA ARG A 170 -11.66 19.32 -5.82
C ARG A 170 -10.80 18.57 -6.86
N SER A 171 -9.72 17.88 -6.49
CA SER A 171 -8.87 17.16 -7.46
C SER A 171 -9.51 15.85 -7.94
N LEU A 172 -10.33 15.21 -7.09
CA LEU A 172 -11.16 14.04 -7.43
C LEU A 172 -12.24 14.36 -8.49
N GLU A 173 -12.75 15.60 -8.50
CA GLU A 173 -13.78 16.08 -9.45
C GLU A 173 -13.27 16.07 -10.91
N ILE A 174 -11.96 16.19 -11.12
CA ILE A 174 -11.33 16.26 -12.45
C ILE A 174 -11.09 14.86 -13.05
N HIS A 175 -10.82 13.85 -12.22
CA HIS A 175 -10.54 12.48 -12.68
C HIS A 175 -11.80 11.61 -12.82
N LEU A 176 -12.91 12.02 -12.20
CA LEU A 176 -14.22 11.43 -12.40
C LEU A 176 -14.98 12.17 -13.51
N GLN A 177 -14.59 11.96 -14.77
CA GLN A 177 -15.51 12.29 -15.86
C GLN A 177 -16.76 11.39 -15.71
N PRO A 178 -17.97 11.97 -15.67
CA PRO A 178 -19.12 11.33 -15.05
C PRO A 178 -19.72 10.28 -15.96
N ALA A 179 -19.79 9.03 -15.49
CA ALA A 179 -20.91 8.18 -15.85
C ALA A 179 -22.15 8.84 -15.23
N LYS A 180 -22.98 9.46 -16.08
CA LYS A 180 -24.25 10.07 -15.67
C LYS A 180 -25.06 9.06 -14.86
N SER A 181 -25.63 9.56 -13.77
CA SER A 181 -26.55 8.94 -12.80
C SER A 181 -25.94 8.46 -11.49
N ASP A 182 -26.67 8.82 -10.44
CA ASP A 182 -26.54 8.52 -9.01
C ASP A 182 -25.72 9.51 -8.17
N ASN A 183 -26.47 10.37 -7.45
CA ASN A 183 -26.30 11.02 -6.14
C ASN A 183 -24.91 11.42 -5.55
N TYR A 184 -23.77 11.11 -6.13
CA TYR A 184 -22.44 11.41 -5.57
C TYR A 184 -22.18 12.91 -5.43
N GLN A 185 -22.69 13.72 -6.37
CA GLN A 185 -22.56 15.18 -6.31
C GLN A 185 -23.29 15.76 -5.08
N ILE A 186 -24.42 15.19 -4.69
CA ILE A 186 -25.21 15.62 -3.52
C ILE A 186 -24.47 15.26 -2.23
N GLU A 187 -23.77 14.13 -2.19
CA GLU A 187 -23.00 13.69 -1.03
C GLU A 187 -21.72 14.52 -0.85
N ILE A 188 -21.06 14.88 -1.95
CA ILE A 188 -19.93 15.84 -1.96
C ILE A 188 -20.38 17.24 -1.50
N GLU A 189 -21.55 17.72 -1.95
CA GLU A 189 -22.10 19.03 -1.52
C GLU A 189 -22.47 19.06 -0.02
N LYS A 190 -23.01 17.96 0.51
CA LYS A 190 -23.31 17.83 1.95
C LYS A 190 -22.05 17.89 2.81
N LEU A 191 -20.97 17.26 2.36
CA LEU A 191 -19.67 17.33 3.06
C LEU A 191 -19.05 18.74 2.99
N ARG A 192 -19.36 19.53 1.95
CA ARG A 192 -18.89 20.94 1.81
C ARG A 192 -19.62 21.93 2.73
N THR A 193 -20.82 21.61 3.20
CA THR A 193 -21.70 22.54 3.95
C THR A 193 -21.69 22.32 5.47
N GLN A 194 -20.87 21.40 5.97
CA GLN A 194 -20.70 21.10 7.41
C GLN A 194 -19.39 21.65 8.01
N ILE A 195 -18.67 22.49 7.27
CA ILE A 195 -17.54 23.32 7.75
C ILE A 195 -18.04 24.74 7.96
#